data_AF-A0A950KUF9-F1
#
_entry.id   AF-A0A950KUF9-F1
#
_cell.length_a   1.000
_cell.length_b   1.000
_cell.length_c   1.000
_cell.angle_alpha   90.00
_cell.angle_beta   90.00
_cell.angle_gamma   90.00
#
_symmetry.space_group_name_H-M   'P 1'
#
loop_
_entity.id
_entity.type
_entity.pdbx_description
1 polymer ?
#
loop_
_entity_poly.entity_id
_entity_poly.type
_entity_poly.pdbx_seq_one_letter_code
_entity_poly.pdbx_strand_id
1 'polypeptide(L)'
;MLALVGLHLAVAALDLLLVGGLISAPNRLLAATVIRIAFIYLVLTSIFRVFYDLFDIEFAPAATSSTNPDKVHAEDRLVVERIRNLLEHDRLYREMGLTRAALAQKLGISEQKASRIVNAYFRKNFSELINSFRVDEAKHRLVGEDTAITVIAFEVGFNSIGSFNRVFKELAGVSPSEFRALHKKNRQPGVPSLS
;
A
#
# COMPACT_ATOMS: atom_id res chain seq x y z
N MET A 1 -18.25 -8.18 5.33
CA MET A 1 -18.03 -7.25 6.45
C MET A 1 -19.28 -7.07 7.30
N LEU A 2 -20.35 -6.38 6.86
CA LEU A 2 -21.55 -6.17 7.71
C LEU A 2 -22.24 -7.48 8.16
N ALA A 3 -22.37 -8.47 7.28
CA ALA A 3 -22.99 -9.76 7.63
C ALA A 3 -22.20 -10.54 8.71
N LEU A 4 -20.87 -10.41 8.71
CA LEU A 4 -19.99 -11.06 9.67
C LEU A 4 -20.09 -10.40 11.06
N VAL A 5 -20.17 -9.06 11.09
CA VAL A 5 -20.39 -8.30 12.32
C VAL A 5 -21.77 -8.60 12.92
N GLY A 6 -22.80 -8.70 12.07
CA GLY A 6 -24.15 -9.07 12.52
C GLY A 6 -24.22 -10.46 13.15
N LEU A 7 -23.54 -11.44 12.55
CA LEU A 7 -23.47 -12.80 13.09
C LEU A 7 -22.76 -12.85 14.45
N HIS A 8 -21.70 -12.06 14.64
CA HIS A 8 -20.99 -11.98 15.92
C HIS A 8 -21.83 -11.36 17.03
N LEU A 9 -22.62 -10.33 16.73
CA LEU A 9 -23.53 -9.72 17.70
C LEU A 9 -24.64 -10.70 18.12
N ALA A 10 -25.15 -11.50 17.17
CA ALA A 10 -26.17 -12.51 17.45
C ALA A 10 -25.66 -13.65 18.36
N VAL A 11 -24.44 -14.15 18.10
CA VAL A 11 -23.82 -15.20 18.93
C VAL A 11 -23.57 -14.69 20.36
N ALA A 12 -23.03 -13.47 20.51
CA ALA A 12 -22.81 -12.86 21.82
C ALA A 12 -24.10 -12.62 22.61
N ALA A 13 -25.20 -12.27 21.93
CA ALA A 13 -26.51 -12.10 22.55
C ALA A 13 -27.11 -13.45 23.02
N LEU A 14 -26.89 -14.52 22.24
CA LEU A 14 -27.35 -15.87 22.58
C LEU A 14 -26.59 -16.44 23.78
N ASP A 15 -25.28 -16.25 23.83
CA ASP A 15 -24.44 -16.66 24.96
C ASP A 15 -24.86 -15.97 26.27
N LEU A 16 -25.22 -14.68 26.18
CA LEU A 16 -25.72 -13.91 27.32
C LEU A 16 -27.05 -14.48 27.85
N LEU A 17 -27.91 -14.97 26.95
CA LEU A 17 -29.19 -15.58 27.27
C LEU A 17 -29.03 -16.95 27.93
N LEU A 18 -28.09 -17.77 27.44
CA LEU A 18 -27.87 -19.14 27.91
C LEU A 18 -27.15 -19.21 29.27
N VAL A 19 -26.21 -18.30 29.55
CA VAL A 19 -25.51 -18.22 30.85
C VAL A 19 -26.47 -17.81 31.99
N GLY A 20 -27.63 -17.22 31.66
CA GLY A 20 -28.67 -16.85 32.62
C GLY A 20 -29.35 -18.02 33.34
N GLY A 21 -29.20 -19.27 32.86
CA GLY A 21 -29.96 -20.41 33.37
C GLY A 21 -29.26 -21.31 34.40
N LEU A 22 -27.93 -21.47 34.35
CA LEU A 22 -27.29 -22.68 34.93
C LEU A 22 -26.18 -22.46 35.98
N ILE A 23 -25.78 -21.23 36.28
CA ILE A 23 -24.66 -20.94 37.21
C ILE A 23 -25.20 -20.26 38.48
N SER A 24 -24.60 -20.40 39.65
CA SER A 24 -25.01 -19.63 40.84
C SER A 24 -24.73 -18.13 40.67
N ALA A 25 -25.62 -17.25 41.18
CA ALA A 25 -25.57 -15.80 41.00
C ALA A 25 -24.18 -15.13 41.18
N PRO A 26 -23.34 -15.49 42.18
CA PRO A 26 -22.05 -14.81 42.36
C PRO A 26 -21.01 -15.13 41.27
N ASN A 27 -21.12 -16.28 40.58
CA ASN A 27 -20.09 -16.71 39.62
C ASN A 27 -20.46 -16.44 38.15
N ARG A 28 -21.72 -16.04 37.88
CA ARG A 28 -22.22 -15.73 36.53
C ARG A 28 -21.44 -14.60 35.86
N LEU A 29 -21.18 -13.53 36.61
CA LEU A 29 -20.51 -12.34 36.10
C LEU A 29 -19.05 -12.64 35.75
N LEU A 30 -18.36 -13.39 36.61
CA LEU A 30 -16.98 -13.81 36.38
C LEU A 30 -16.89 -14.75 35.17
N ALA A 31 -17.74 -15.77 35.09
CA ALA A 31 -17.77 -16.69 33.96
C ALA A 31 -18.04 -15.97 32.63
N ALA A 32 -19.02 -15.08 32.59
CA ALA A 32 -19.33 -14.29 31.40
C ALA A 32 -18.17 -13.34 31.01
N THR A 33 -17.48 -12.75 31.99
CA THR A 33 -16.33 -11.87 31.74
C THR A 33 -15.16 -12.64 31.14
N VAL A 34 -14.88 -13.83 31.66
CA VAL A 34 -13.81 -14.71 31.15
C VAL A 34 -14.10 -15.15 29.72
N ILE A 35 -15.34 -15.56 29.42
CA ILE A 35 -15.76 -15.98 28.07
C ILE A 35 -15.59 -14.82 27.08
N ARG A 36 -15.96 -13.59 27.47
CA ARG A 36 -15.81 -12.39 26.62
C ARG A 36 -14.35 -12.07 26.32
N ILE A 37 -13.48 -12.10 27.33
CA ILE A 37 -12.05 -11.82 27.15
C ILE A 37 -11.42 -12.87 26.22
N ALA A 38 -11.74 -14.16 26.44
CA ALA A 38 -11.26 -15.23 25.59
C ALA A 38 -11.73 -15.07 24.13
N PHE A 39 -13.00 -14.69 23.93
CA PHE A 39 -13.53 -14.43 22.59
C PHE A 39 -12.86 -13.23 21.90
N ILE A 40 -12.69 -12.11 22.61
CA ILE A 40 -11.99 -10.93 22.09
C ILE A 40 -10.56 -11.30 21.69
N TYR A 41 -9.85 -12.07 22.51
CA TYR A 41 -8.50 -12.54 22.22
C TYR A 41 -8.45 -13.40 20.95
N LEU A 42 -9.39 -14.35 20.79
CA LEU A 42 -9.46 -15.21 19.60
C LEU A 42 -9.79 -14.42 18.33
N VAL A 43 -10.72 -13.47 18.41
CA VAL A 43 -11.07 -12.61 17.28
C VAL A 43 -9.90 -11.70 16.91
N LEU A 44 -9.24 -11.08 17.90
CA LEU A 44 -8.07 -10.24 17.66
C LEU A 44 -6.94 -11.04 17.00
N THR A 45 -6.66 -12.25 17.50
CA THR A 45 -5.65 -13.15 16.93
C THR A 45 -6.02 -13.65 15.53
N SER A 46 -7.30 -13.94 15.27
CA SER A 46 -7.79 -14.38 13.97
C SER A 46 -7.77 -13.25 12.94
N ILE A 47 -8.20 -12.05 13.32
CA ILE A 47 -8.09 -10.84 12.51
C ILE A 47 -6.62 -10.56 12.23
N PHE A 48 -5.75 -10.63 13.24
CA PHE A 48 -4.31 -10.44 13.05
C PHE A 48 -3.76 -11.49 12.10
N ARG A 49 -4.17 -12.76 12.18
CA ARG A 49 -3.73 -13.82 11.25
C ARG A 49 -4.20 -13.57 9.82
N VAL A 50 -5.50 -13.27 9.62
CA VAL A 50 -6.08 -13.00 8.29
C VAL A 50 -5.56 -11.69 7.70
N PHE A 51 -5.40 -10.64 8.51
CA PHE A 51 -4.78 -9.39 8.08
C PHE A 51 -3.29 -9.58 7.83
N TYR A 52 -2.55 -10.36 8.63
CA TYR A 52 -1.14 -10.65 8.34
C TYR A 52 -0.98 -11.46 7.05
N ASP A 53 -1.86 -12.43 6.78
CA ASP A 53 -1.86 -13.19 5.52
C ASP A 53 -2.26 -12.32 4.31
N LEU A 54 -3.08 -11.27 4.51
CA LEU A 54 -3.41 -10.28 3.46
C LEU A 54 -2.36 -9.16 3.34
N PHE A 55 -1.64 -8.90 4.42
CA PHE A 55 -0.56 -7.92 4.56
C PHE A 55 0.79 -8.63 4.56
N ASP A 56 0.87 -9.74 3.82
CA ASP A 56 2.05 -10.58 3.61
C ASP A 56 3.08 -9.80 2.78
N ILE A 57 3.62 -8.76 3.42
CA ILE A 57 5.00 -8.39 3.27
C ILE A 57 5.76 -9.64 3.71
N GLU A 58 6.18 -10.41 2.71
CA GLU A 58 7.20 -11.46 2.77
C GLU A 58 8.21 -11.23 3.92
N PHE A 59 7.86 -11.71 5.11
CA PHE A 59 8.81 -12.04 6.17
C PHE A 59 8.94 -13.56 6.16
N ALA A 60 9.40 -14.08 5.02
CA ALA A 60 10.06 -15.36 5.03
C ALA A 60 11.29 -15.24 5.96
N PRO A 61 11.47 -16.15 6.94
CA PRO A 61 12.66 -16.17 7.77
C PRO A 61 13.79 -16.77 6.93
N ALA A 62 14.31 -15.99 5.99
CA ALA A 62 15.62 -16.27 5.42
C ALA A 62 16.63 -15.82 6.47
N ALA A 63 17.20 -16.82 7.14
CA ALA A 63 18.41 -16.79 7.94
C ALA A 63 19.18 -15.46 7.88
N THR A 64 19.42 -14.92 9.07
CA THR A 64 20.43 -13.92 9.40
C THR A 64 21.70 -14.09 8.56
N SER A 65 21.75 -13.44 7.42
CA SER A 65 22.98 -12.97 6.81
C SER A 65 23.03 -11.49 7.08
N SER A 66 23.63 -11.19 8.23
CA SER A 66 24.17 -9.88 8.58
C SER A 66 24.75 -9.22 7.34
N THR A 67 24.01 -8.29 6.75
CA THR A 67 24.56 -7.40 5.74
C THR A 67 24.49 -6.03 6.33
N ASN A 68 25.60 -5.70 6.99
CA ASN A 68 25.99 -4.35 7.32
C ASN A 68 25.59 -3.39 6.18
N PRO A 69 24.73 -2.38 6.42
CA PRO A 69 24.26 -1.45 5.39
C PRO A 69 25.38 -0.64 4.72
N ASP A 70 26.62 -0.70 5.24
CA ASP A 70 27.78 0.02 4.71
C ASP A 70 28.64 -0.74 3.69
N LYS A 71 28.36 -2.02 3.40
CA LYS A 71 29.07 -2.72 2.30
C LYS A 71 28.36 -2.52 0.97
N VAL A 72 28.61 -1.35 0.36
CA VAL A 72 28.38 -1.12 -1.08
C VAL A 72 29.22 -2.13 -1.86
N HIS A 73 28.61 -3.22 -2.30
CA HIS A 73 29.26 -4.16 -3.20
C HIS A 73 29.41 -3.48 -4.57
N ALA A 74 30.62 -3.44 -5.13
CA ALA A 74 30.87 -2.81 -6.43
C ALA A 74 29.92 -3.34 -7.53
N GLU A 75 29.54 -4.62 -7.44
CA GLU A 75 28.58 -5.27 -8.33
C GLU A 75 27.15 -4.71 -8.24
N ASP A 76 26.74 -4.16 -7.09
CA ASP A 76 25.40 -3.58 -6.92
C ASP A 76 25.26 -2.29 -7.74
N ARG A 77 26.34 -1.55 -7.97
CA ARG A 77 26.28 -0.29 -8.74
C ARG A 77 25.78 -0.50 -10.17
N LEU A 78 26.20 -1.58 -10.82
CA LEU A 78 25.73 -1.95 -12.15
C LEU A 78 24.24 -2.30 -12.14
N VAL A 79 23.76 -2.98 -11.09
CA VAL A 79 22.34 -3.32 -10.94
C VAL A 79 21.50 -2.08 -10.67
N VAL A 80 21.97 -1.16 -9.83
CA VAL A 80 21.32 0.13 -9.56
C VAL A 80 21.15 0.92 -10.85
N GLU A 81 22.19 0.97 -11.68
CA GLU A 81 22.12 1.67 -12.97
C GLU A 81 21.15 0.99 -13.94
N ARG A 82 21.09 -0.34 -13.95
CA ARG A 82 20.08 -1.07 -14.73
C ARG A 82 18.67 -0.80 -14.24
N ILE A 83 18.44 -0.73 -12.92
CA ILE A 83 17.14 -0.35 -12.36
C ILE A 83 16.79 1.07 -12.80
N ARG A 84 17.73 2.01 -12.70
CA ARG A 84 17.54 3.39 -13.14
C ARG A 84 17.13 3.44 -14.61
N ASN A 85 17.84 2.74 -15.49
CA ASN A 85 17.52 2.70 -16.91
C ASN A 85 16.13 2.12 -17.19
N LEU A 86 15.78 1.01 -16.54
CA LEU A 86 14.43 0.41 -16.67
C LEU A 86 13.33 1.39 -16.24
N LEU A 87 13.57 2.22 -15.23
CA LEU A 87 12.58 3.16 -14.72
C LEU A 87 12.56 4.47 -15.51
N GLU A 88 13.69 5.10 -15.77
CA GLU A 88 13.77 6.43 -16.39
C GLU A 88 13.60 6.36 -17.92
N HIS A 89 14.20 5.38 -18.58
CA HIS A 89 14.20 5.27 -20.04
C HIS A 89 13.08 4.34 -20.53
N ASP A 90 13.01 3.12 -20.02
CA ASP A 90 12.04 2.11 -20.49
C ASP A 90 10.65 2.33 -19.89
N ARG A 91 10.53 3.20 -18.88
CA ARG A 91 9.30 3.51 -18.15
C ARG A 91 8.59 2.25 -17.66
N LEU A 92 9.37 1.27 -17.18
CA LEU A 92 8.88 -0.03 -16.71
C LEU A 92 7.76 0.12 -15.66
N TYR A 93 7.79 1.20 -14.88
CA TYR A 93 6.73 1.53 -13.90
C TYR A 93 5.33 1.62 -14.51
N ARG A 94 5.17 1.86 -15.82
CA ARG A 94 3.87 1.87 -16.49
C ARG A 94 3.24 0.49 -16.67
N GLU A 95 4.02 -0.59 -16.51
CA GLU A 95 3.47 -1.94 -16.56
C GLU A 95 2.47 -2.15 -15.40
N MET A 96 1.21 -2.36 -15.76
CA MET A 96 0.15 -2.70 -14.81
C MET A 96 0.49 -4.01 -14.11
N GLY A 97 0.37 -4.02 -12.78
CA GLY A 97 0.71 -5.19 -11.99
C GLY A 97 2.21 -5.53 -11.93
N LEU A 98 3.12 -4.62 -12.28
CA LEU A 98 4.55 -4.82 -12.11
C LEU A 98 4.88 -5.25 -10.68
N THR A 99 5.54 -6.41 -10.55
CA THR A 99 5.95 -6.98 -9.26
C THR A 99 7.47 -6.92 -9.10
N ARG A 100 7.94 -7.06 -7.85
CA ARG A 100 9.37 -7.20 -7.56
C ARG A 100 9.95 -8.45 -8.24
N ALA A 101 9.20 -9.55 -8.29
CA ALA A 101 9.55 -10.76 -9.02
C ALA A 101 9.84 -10.48 -10.50
N ALA A 102 8.96 -9.74 -11.18
CA ALA A 102 9.14 -9.35 -12.57
C ALA A 102 10.38 -8.46 -12.76
N LEU A 103 10.62 -7.51 -11.85
CA LEU A 103 11.85 -6.70 -11.89
C LEU A 103 13.10 -7.56 -11.72
N ALA A 104 13.12 -8.48 -10.76
CA ALA A 104 14.24 -9.37 -10.49
C ALA A 104 14.55 -10.27 -11.70
N GLN A 105 13.50 -10.79 -12.35
CA GLN A 105 13.62 -11.57 -13.59
C GLN A 105 14.24 -10.74 -14.72
N LYS A 106 13.79 -9.51 -14.96
CA LYS A 106 14.36 -8.61 -15.99
C LYS A 106 15.82 -8.25 -15.70
N LEU A 107 16.20 -8.19 -14.43
CA LEU A 107 17.57 -7.93 -13.99
C LEU A 107 18.47 -9.17 -14.00
N GLY A 108 17.90 -10.38 -14.01
CA GLY A 108 18.64 -11.64 -13.88
C GLY A 108 19.21 -11.86 -12.47
N ILE A 109 18.48 -11.42 -11.44
CA ILE A 109 18.88 -11.53 -10.02
C ILE A 109 17.77 -12.15 -9.18
N SER A 110 18.06 -12.50 -7.93
CA SER A 110 17.01 -12.95 -6.99
C SER A 110 16.16 -11.78 -6.49
N GLU A 111 14.92 -12.08 -6.10
CA GLU A 111 14.01 -11.09 -5.50
C GLU A 111 14.57 -10.47 -4.23
N GLN A 112 15.26 -11.26 -3.40
CA GLN A 112 15.89 -10.75 -2.19
C GLN A 112 16.99 -9.74 -2.53
N LYS A 113 17.81 -10.01 -3.57
CA LYS A 113 18.84 -9.06 -4.03
C LYS A 113 18.20 -7.78 -4.59
N ALA A 114 17.13 -7.90 -5.38
CA ALA A 114 16.38 -6.75 -5.88
C ALA A 114 15.81 -5.89 -4.74
N SER A 115 15.17 -6.52 -3.75
CA SER A 115 14.61 -5.85 -2.56
C SER A 115 15.70 -5.12 -1.76
N ARG A 116 16.82 -5.80 -1.48
CA ARG A 116 17.95 -5.23 -0.75
C ARG A 116 18.51 -4.00 -1.47
N ILE A 117 18.72 -4.09 -2.78
CA ILE A 117 19.26 -2.99 -3.58
C ILE A 117 18.28 -1.81 -3.62
N VAL A 118 16.99 -2.07 -3.85
CA VAL A 118 15.95 -1.03 -3.85
C VAL A 118 15.93 -0.28 -2.52
N ASN A 119 15.86 -1.00 -1.40
CA ASN A 119 15.83 -0.40 -0.07
C ASN A 119 17.11 0.37 0.26
N ALA A 120 18.28 -0.18 -0.08
CA ALA A 120 19.57 0.42 0.26
C ALA A 120 19.87 1.69 -0.55
N TYR A 121 19.63 1.67 -1.87
CA TYR A 121 20.06 2.73 -2.78
C TYR A 121 18.97 3.76 -3.08
N PHE A 122 17.69 3.36 -3.07
CA PHE A 122 16.57 4.27 -3.35
C PHE A 122 15.85 4.73 -2.08
N ARG A 123 16.22 4.18 -0.91
CA ARG A 123 15.62 4.50 0.40
C ARG A 123 14.09 4.40 0.40
N LYS A 124 13.58 3.45 -0.38
CA LYS A 124 12.15 3.18 -0.61
C LYS A 124 11.97 1.68 -0.71
N ASN A 125 10.81 1.17 -0.33
CA ASN A 125 10.42 -0.17 -0.76
C ASN A 125 10.05 -0.17 -2.25
N PHE A 126 9.91 -1.37 -2.83
CA PHE A 126 9.60 -1.53 -4.26
C PHE A 126 8.32 -0.77 -4.69
N SER A 127 7.23 -0.92 -3.93
CA SER A 127 5.96 -0.27 -4.25
C SER A 127 6.07 1.26 -4.17
N GLU A 128 6.75 1.79 -3.16
CA GLU A 128 7.02 3.23 -3.02
C GLU A 128 7.86 3.76 -4.18
N LEU A 129 8.88 3.02 -4.60
CA LEU A 129 9.72 3.38 -5.73
C LEU A 129 8.87 3.52 -7.00
N ILE A 130 8.16 2.45 -7.38
CA ILE A 130 7.31 2.45 -8.57
C ILE A 130 6.25 3.56 -8.50
N ASN A 131 5.53 3.66 -7.38
CA ASN A 131 4.48 4.67 -7.21
C ASN A 131 5.00 6.09 -7.31
N SER A 132 6.23 6.37 -6.84
CA SER A 132 6.81 7.70 -7.00
C SER A 132 7.00 8.09 -8.46
N PHE A 133 7.54 7.20 -9.30
CA PHE A 133 7.66 7.43 -10.74
C PHE A 133 6.28 7.61 -11.41
N ARG A 134 5.30 6.78 -11.06
CA ARG A 134 3.93 6.89 -11.60
C ARG A 134 3.28 8.23 -11.26
N VAL A 135 3.39 8.67 -10.01
CA VAL A 135 2.81 9.94 -9.55
C VAL A 135 3.53 11.13 -10.15
N ASP A 136 4.85 11.08 -10.28
CA ASP A 136 5.61 12.17 -10.89
C ASP A 136 5.25 12.33 -12.36
N GLU A 137 5.10 11.24 -13.12
CA GLU A 137 4.56 11.32 -14.48
C GLU A 137 3.13 11.86 -14.51
N ALA A 138 2.25 11.37 -13.62
CA ALA A 138 0.87 11.86 -13.54
C ALA A 138 0.81 13.36 -13.27
N LYS A 139 1.65 13.90 -12.37
CA LYS A 139 1.74 15.35 -12.11
C LYS A 139 2.06 16.12 -13.39
N HIS A 140 3.05 15.67 -14.16
CA HIS A 140 3.39 16.33 -15.43
C HIS A 140 2.22 16.34 -16.41
N ARG A 141 1.51 15.22 -16.55
CA ARG A 141 0.37 15.10 -17.49
C ARG A 141 -0.86 15.86 -17.03
N LEU A 142 -1.16 15.87 -15.73
CA LEU A 142 -2.27 16.63 -15.15
C LEU A 142 -2.12 18.14 -15.39
N VAL A 143 -0.89 18.63 -15.50
CA VAL A 143 -0.56 20.03 -15.77
C VAL A 143 -0.47 20.28 -17.28
N GLY A 144 0.08 19.36 -18.05
CA GLY A 144 0.31 19.53 -19.49
C GLY A 144 -0.91 19.30 -20.39
N GLU A 145 -1.88 18.50 -19.95
CA GLU A 145 -2.94 17.97 -20.81
C GLU A 145 -4.33 18.09 -20.19
N ASP A 146 -5.36 18.16 -21.03
CA ASP A 146 -6.77 18.07 -20.64
C ASP A 146 -7.30 16.62 -20.56
N THR A 147 -6.43 15.63 -20.75
CA THR A 147 -6.72 14.19 -20.67
C THR A 147 -7.48 13.84 -19.39
N ALA A 148 -8.47 12.95 -19.46
CA ALA A 148 -9.23 12.54 -18.28
C ALA A 148 -8.30 11.93 -17.20
N ILE A 149 -8.52 12.27 -15.93
CA ILE A 149 -7.71 11.78 -14.80
C ILE A 149 -7.72 10.25 -14.74
N THR A 150 -8.85 9.64 -15.08
CA THR A 150 -8.99 8.18 -15.16
C THR A 150 -8.07 7.57 -16.21
N VAL A 151 -7.96 8.19 -17.39
CA VAL A 151 -7.07 7.76 -18.47
C VAL A 151 -5.61 7.89 -18.02
N ILE A 152 -5.23 9.02 -17.44
CA ILE A 152 -3.88 9.23 -16.91
C ILE A 152 -3.53 8.16 -15.87
N ALA A 153 -4.45 7.85 -14.94
CA ALA A 153 -4.23 6.85 -13.91
C ALA A 153 -3.87 5.47 -14.48
N PHE A 154 -4.58 5.03 -15.51
CA PHE A 154 -4.30 3.75 -16.17
C PHE A 154 -3.01 3.81 -17.01
N GLU A 155 -2.78 4.90 -17.74
CA GLU A 155 -1.58 5.03 -18.60
C GLU A 155 -0.27 5.13 -17.82
N VAL A 156 -0.30 5.67 -16.60
CA VAL A 156 0.86 5.63 -15.69
C VAL A 156 0.98 4.30 -14.94
N GLY A 157 0.09 3.33 -15.18
CA GLY A 157 0.25 1.94 -14.72
C GLY A 157 -0.51 1.55 -13.44
N PHE A 158 -1.49 2.34 -12.98
CA PHE A 158 -2.36 1.90 -11.86
C PHE A 158 -3.45 0.94 -12.34
N ASN A 159 -3.72 -0.10 -11.55
CA ASN A 159 -4.78 -1.08 -11.82
C ASN A 159 -6.18 -0.59 -11.41
N SER A 160 -6.28 0.52 -10.67
CA SER A 160 -7.57 1.10 -10.26
C SER A 160 -7.47 2.58 -9.91
N ILE A 161 -8.57 3.30 -10.14
CA ILE A 161 -8.70 4.72 -9.79
C ILE A 161 -8.61 4.95 -8.28
N GLY A 162 -9.15 4.03 -7.47
CA GLY A 162 -9.07 4.13 -6.01
C GLY A 162 -7.63 4.09 -5.49
N SER A 163 -6.80 3.18 -6.03
CA SER A 163 -5.38 3.09 -5.68
C SER A 163 -4.63 4.35 -6.13
N PHE A 164 -4.85 4.79 -7.37
CA PHE A 164 -4.26 6.02 -7.91
C PHE A 164 -4.59 7.23 -7.03
N ASN A 165 -5.86 7.48 -6.72
CA ASN A 165 -6.28 8.64 -5.95
C ASN A 165 -5.64 8.65 -4.54
N ARG A 166 -5.59 7.49 -3.88
CA ARG A 166 -4.96 7.35 -2.55
C ARG A 166 -3.47 7.68 -2.62
N VAL A 167 -2.73 7.00 -3.50
CA VAL A 167 -1.27 7.14 -3.63
C VAL A 167 -0.89 8.54 -4.11
N PHE A 168 -1.64 9.10 -5.06
CA PHE A 168 -1.41 10.46 -5.53
C PHE A 168 -1.59 11.47 -4.40
N LYS A 169 -2.68 11.39 -3.63
CA LYS A 169 -2.91 12.29 -2.49
C LYS A 169 -1.84 12.15 -1.41
N GLU A 170 -1.41 10.93 -1.13
CA GLU A 170 -0.33 10.65 -0.19
C GLU A 170 1.00 11.31 -0.60
N LEU A 171 1.37 11.23 -1.88
CA LEU A 171 2.65 11.75 -2.39
C LEU A 171 2.59 13.23 -2.84
N ALA A 172 1.42 13.77 -3.16
CA ALA A 172 1.25 15.14 -3.64
C ALA A 172 0.58 16.07 -2.60
N GLY A 173 0.05 15.53 -1.51
CA GLY A 173 -0.66 16.27 -0.46
C GLY A 173 -2.11 16.65 -0.82
N VAL A 174 -2.49 16.58 -2.09
CA VAL A 174 -3.82 16.94 -2.62
C VAL A 174 -4.31 15.90 -3.63
N SER A 175 -5.62 15.85 -3.87
CA SER A 175 -6.17 14.95 -4.89
C SER A 175 -5.73 15.33 -6.31
N PRO A 176 -5.76 14.40 -7.28
CA PRO A 176 -5.43 14.69 -8.68
C PRO A 176 -6.24 15.84 -9.29
N SER A 177 -7.54 15.92 -8.94
CA SER A 177 -8.44 16.97 -9.41
C SER A 177 -8.06 18.34 -8.85
N GLU A 178 -7.76 18.41 -7.55
CA GLU A 178 -7.28 19.63 -6.89
C GLU A 178 -5.93 20.07 -7.47
N PHE A 179 -5.00 19.12 -7.65
CA PHE A 179 -3.70 19.38 -8.26
C PHE A 179 -3.82 20.03 -9.65
N ARG A 180 -4.68 19.47 -10.51
CA ARG A 180 -4.97 20.05 -11.84
C ARG A 180 -5.55 21.46 -11.74
N ALA A 181 -6.54 21.66 -10.86
CA ALA A 181 -7.20 22.96 -10.71
C ALA A 181 -6.22 24.06 -10.25
N LEU A 182 -5.38 23.76 -9.26
CA LEU A 182 -4.34 24.66 -8.76
C LEU A 182 -3.39 25.12 -9.87
N HIS A 183 -2.95 24.19 -10.72
CA HIS A 183 -2.00 24.49 -11.79
C HIS A 183 -2.64 25.13 -13.03
N LYS A 184 -3.94 24.93 -13.27
CA LYS A 184 -4.67 25.71 -14.30
C LYS A 184 -4.85 27.16 -13.90
N LYS A 185 -5.17 27.44 -12.62
CA LYS A 185 -5.33 28.80 -12.10
C LYS A 185 -4.04 29.62 -12.24
N ASN A 186 -2.89 29.00 -11.99
CA ASN A 186 -1.58 29.65 -12.10
C ASN A 186 -1.11 29.92 -13.54
N ARG A 187 -1.82 29.39 -14.56
CA ARG A 187 -1.51 29.62 -15.98
C ARG A 187 -2.30 30.75 -16.63
N GLN A 188 -3.29 31.33 -15.94
CA GLN A 188 -4.01 32.52 -16.42
C GLN A 188 -3.38 33.77 -15.79
N PRO A 189 -2.47 34.50 -16.47
CA PRO A 189 -2.15 35.86 -16.08
C PRO A 189 -3.41 36.71 -16.26
N GLY A 190 -3.70 37.57 -15.27
CA GLY A 190 -4.97 38.30 -15.14
C GLY A 190 -5.48 38.92 -16.44
N VAL A 191 -6.74 38.64 -16.76
CA VAL A 191 -7.51 39.46 -17.70
C VAL A 191 -7.84 40.77 -16.98
N PRO A 192 -7.43 41.95 -17.47
CA PRO A 192 -7.86 43.21 -16.90
C PRO A 192 -9.37 43.36 -17.11
N SER A 193 -10.10 43.61 -16.02
CA SER A 193 -11.48 44.10 -16.11
C SER A 193 -11.45 45.50 -16.71
N LEU A 194 -11.70 45.61 -18.02
CA LEU A 194 -11.98 46.90 -18.64
C LEU A 194 -13.39 47.32 -18.24
N SER A 195 -13.42 48.45 -17.55
CA SER A 195 -14.60 49.30 -17.31
C SER A 195 -14.72 50.32 -18.43
#